data_AF-A0A359E7S1-F1
#
_entry.id   AF-A0A359E7S1-F1
#
_cell.length_a   1.000
_cell.length_b   1.000
_cell.length_c   1.000
_cell.angle_alpha   90.00
_cell.angle_beta   90.00
_cell.angle_gamma   90.00
#
_symmetry.space_group_name_H-M   'P 1'
#
loop_
_entity.id
_entity.type
_entity.pdbx_description
1 polymer ?
#
loop_
_entity_poly.entity_id
_entity_poly.type
_entity_poly.pdbx_seq_one_letter_code
_entity_poly.pdbx_strand_id
1 'polypeptide(L)'
;LEGLSDPVSSLNVTLVSDTQNAIENNEDFTGEYEIYNTDRSALATLFGELSRKMNKQRLKEIKEGKEFKNPYNKTISLTFKGSAGQSFGVFQVGGVNLRLIGEANDSVCKSM
;
A
#
# COMPACT_ATOMS: atom_id res chain seq x y z
N LEU A 1 8.72 -2.19 26.82
CA LEU A 1 7.36 -1.61 26.68
C LEU A 1 6.66 -2.34 25.55
N GLU A 2 6.10 -3.51 25.85
CA GLU A 2 5.17 -4.27 24.99
C GLU A 2 3.80 -3.58 24.96
N GLY A 3 3.78 -2.33 24.51
CA GLY A 3 2.58 -1.51 24.54
C GLY A 3 2.83 -0.28 23.70
N LEU A 4 2.49 -0.37 22.39
CA LEU A 4 2.20 0.72 21.44
C LEU A 4 2.27 0.27 19.96
N SER A 5 2.49 -1.01 19.64
CA SER A 5 2.15 -1.52 18.31
C SER A 5 0.70 -1.99 18.34
N ASP A 6 -0.23 -1.16 17.89
CA ASP A 6 -1.47 -1.73 17.35
C ASP A 6 -1.04 -2.80 16.33
N PRO A 7 -1.48 -4.06 16.46
CA PRO A 7 -1.16 -5.08 15.48
C PRO A 7 -1.60 -4.56 14.10
N VAL A 8 -0.71 -4.64 13.11
CA VAL A 8 -1.07 -4.36 11.72
C VAL A 8 -2.34 -5.15 11.41
N SER A 9 -3.38 -4.48 10.89
CA SER A 9 -4.67 -5.15 10.66
C SER A 9 -4.50 -6.37 9.76
N SER A 10 -5.31 -7.41 9.97
CA SER A 10 -5.23 -8.65 9.18
C SER A 10 -5.34 -8.39 7.68
N LEU A 11 -6.16 -7.42 7.26
CA LEU A 11 -6.25 -7.00 5.87
C LEU A 11 -4.91 -6.43 5.37
N ASN A 12 -4.26 -5.55 6.14
CA ASN A 12 -2.95 -5.00 5.74
C ASN A 12 -1.85 -6.08 5.70
N VAL A 13 -1.87 -7.05 6.62
CA VAL A 13 -0.94 -8.20 6.58
C VAL A 13 -1.15 -9.02 5.29
N THR A 14 -2.41 -9.27 4.94
CA THR A 14 -2.78 -10.00 3.72
C THR A 14 -2.33 -9.27 2.46
N LEU A 15 -2.62 -7.97 2.37
CA LEU A 15 -2.25 -7.13 1.23
C LEU A 15 -0.73 -7.11 1.00
N VAL A 16 0.07 -7.02 2.06
CA VAL A 16 1.54 -7.09 1.96
C VAL A 16 1.98 -8.48 1.48
N SER A 17 1.48 -9.54 2.10
CA SER A 17 1.82 -10.92 1.74
C SER A 17 1.52 -11.23 0.27
N ASP A 18 0.35 -10.86 -0.21
CA ASP A 18 -0.09 -11.17 -1.56
C ASP A 18 0.70 -10.40 -2.63
N THR A 19 1.07 -9.16 -2.33
CA THR A 19 1.79 -8.28 -3.28
C THR A 19 3.31 -8.47 -3.24
N GLN A 20 3.85 -9.15 -2.23
CA GLN A 20 5.29 -9.28 -2.03
C GLN A 20 6.02 -9.85 -3.26
N ASN A 21 5.54 -10.97 -3.79
CA ASN A 21 6.15 -11.62 -4.95
C ASN A 21 6.17 -10.71 -6.18
N ALA A 22 5.06 -10.02 -6.45
CA ALA A 22 4.96 -9.10 -7.58
C ALA A 22 5.91 -7.90 -7.43
N ILE A 23 6.03 -7.36 -6.21
CA ILE A 23 6.94 -6.26 -5.90
C ILE A 23 8.41 -6.69 -6.04
N GLU A 24 8.75 -7.91 -5.63
CA GLU A 24 10.11 -8.46 -5.70
C GLU A 24 10.52 -8.79 -7.15
N ASN A 25 9.63 -9.40 -7.92
CA ASN A 25 9.87 -9.79 -9.31
C ASN A 25 9.58 -8.66 -10.32
N ASN A 26 9.05 -7.52 -9.84
CA ASN A 26 8.66 -6.39 -10.66
C ASN A 26 7.66 -6.80 -11.75
N GLU A 27 6.56 -7.39 -11.29
CA GLU A 27 5.42 -7.88 -12.06
C GLU A 27 4.15 -7.10 -11.70
N ASP A 28 3.16 -7.09 -12.60
CA ASP A 28 1.85 -6.52 -12.31
C ASP A 28 1.09 -7.42 -11.33
N PHE A 29 0.28 -6.81 -10.46
CA PHE A 29 -0.56 -7.53 -9.50
C PHE A 29 -2.00 -7.08 -9.61
N THR A 30 -2.95 -8.02 -9.52
CA THR A 30 -4.37 -7.72 -9.39
C THR A 30 -4.98 -8.55 -8.28
N GLY A 31 -5.73 -7.91 -7.38
CA GLY A 31 -6.40 -8.57 -6.26
C GLY A 31 -7.78 -8.01 -5.98
N GLU A 32 -8.66 -8.85 -5.45
CA GLU A 32 -9.97 -8.44 -4.94
C GLU A 32 -10.12 -8.84 -3.47
N TYR A 33 -10.66 -7.93 -2.66
CA TYR A 33 -10.81 -8.12 -1.22
C TYR A 33 -12.18 -7.64 -0.72
N GLU A 34 -12.73 -8.32 0.27
CA GLU A 34 -13.82 -7.78 1.08
C GLU A 34 -13.26 -6.75 2.07
N ILE A 35 -14.01 -5.69 2.35
CA ILE A 35 -13.63 -4.66 3.32
C ILE A 35 -14.80 -4.26 4.23
N TYR A 36 -14.48 -4.09 5.51
CA TYR A 36 -15.44 -3.73 6.56
C TYR A 36 -15.07 -2.41 7.23
N ASN A 37 -16.03 -1.76 7.88
CA ASN A 37 -15.83 -0.42 8.44
C ASN A 37 -14.77 -0.39 9.58
N THR A 38 -14.45 -1.55 10.14
CA THR A 38 -13.39 -1.78 11.12
C THR A 38 -12.00 -1.85 10.49
N ASP A 39 -11.89 -2.07 9.18
CA ASP A 39 -10.62 -2.07 8.42
C ASP A 39 -10.15 -0.63 8.19
N ARG A 40 -9.73 0.02 9.28
CA ARG A 40 -9.18 1.38 9.25
C ARG A 40 -7.79 1.39 8.64
N SER A 41 -7.45 2.48 7.95
CA SER A 41 -6.14 2.67 7.32
C SER A 41 -5.73 1.50 6.43
N ALA A 42 -6.70 0.87 5.75
CA ALA A 42 -6.41 -0.15 4.76
C ALA A 42 -5.44 0.41 3.70
N LEU A 43 -4.44 -0.40 3.34
CA LEU A 43 -3.33 -0.13 2.41
C LEU A 43 -2.16 0.69 2.99
N ALA A 44 -2.29 1.29 4.17
CA ALA A 44 -1.23 2.13 4.74
C ALA A 44 0.11 1.38 4.88
N THR A 45 0.07 0.10 5.28
CA THR A 45 1.28 -0.72 5.41
C THR A 45 1.93 -0.98 4.05
N LEU A 46 1.15 -1.38 3.04
CA LEU A 46 1.62 -1.61 1.68
C LEU A 46 2.29 -0.37 1.09
N PHE A 47 1.67 0.80 1.24
CA PHE A 47 2.24 2.07 0.78
C PHE A 47 3.51 2.45 1.52
N GLY A 48 3.55 2.19 2.83
CA GLY A 48 4.77 2.35 3.64
C GLY A 48 5.93 1.48 3.14
N GLU A 49 5.67 0.25 2.73
CA GLU A 49 6.68 -0.66 2.19
C GLU A 49 7.19 -0.24 0.82
N LEU A 50 6.29 0.11 -0.10
CA LEU A 50 6.64 0.64 -1.42
C LEU A 50 7.47 1.92 -1.30
N SER A 51 7.03 2.87 -0.46
CA SER A 51 7.76 4.11 -0.18
C SER A 51 9.14 3.84 0.41
N ARG A 52 9.26 2.91 1.36
CA ARG A 52 10.55 2.51 1.94
C ARG A 52 11.49 1.94 0.89
N LYS A 53 10.99 1.09 -0.01
CA LYS A 53 11.78 0.51 -1.12
C LYS A 53 12.25 1.61 -2.08
N MET A 54 11.37 2.51 -2.50
CA MET A 54 11.70 3.67 -3.33
C MET A 54 12.76 4.58 -2.68
N ASN A 55 12.58 4.94 -1.41
CA ASN A 55 13.51 5.79 -0.69
C ASN A 55 14.90 5.14 -0.55
N LYS A 56 14.96 3.84 -0.25
CA LYS A 56 16.22 3.09 -0.17
C LYS A 56 16.97 3.10 -1.51
N GLN A 57 16.27 2.91 -2.62
CA GLN A 57 16.84 2.97 -3.96
C GLN A 57 17.34 4.38 -4.29
N ARG A 58 16.52 5.41 -4.04
CA ARG A 58 16.86 6.81 -4.26
C ARG A 58 18.11 7.23 -3.51
N LEU A 59 18.22 6.87 -2.22
CA LEU A 59 19.40 7.18 -1.39
C LEU A 59 20.66 6.50 -1.90
N LYS A 60 20.56 5.27 -2.43
CA LYS A 60 21.68 4.56 -3.05
C LYS A 60 22.15 5.27 -4.32
N GLU A 61 21.22 5.64 -5.20
CA GLU A 61 21.55 6.29 -6.48
C GLU A 61 22.12 7.70 -6.30
N ILE A 62 21.61 8.48 -5.33
CA ILE A 62 22.19 9.78 -4.98
C ILE A 62 23.66 9.63 -4.55
N LYS A 63 23.97 8.63 -3.71
CA LYS A 63 25.35 8.36 -3.28
C LYS A 63 26.25 7.91 -4.42
N GLU A 64 25.70 7.19 -5.39
CA GLU A 64 26.43 6.68 -6.56
C GLU A 64 26.46 7.69 -7.73
N GLY A 65 25.81 8.85 -7.62
CA GLY A 65 25.69 9.83 -8.70
C GLY A 65 24.90 9.33 -9.91
N LYS A 66 23.97 8.40 -9.70
CA LYS A 66 23.15 7.78 -10.76
C LYS A 66 21.78 8.45 -10.88
N GLU A 67 21.19 8.34 -12.07
CA GLU A 67 19.80 8.69 -12.29
C GLU A 67 18.87 7.79 -11.47
N PHE A 68 17.70 8.32 -11.09
CA PHE A 68 16.74 7.57 -10.31
C PHE A 68 16.07 6.48 -11.15
N LYS A 69 16.13 5.24 -10.67
CA LYS A 69 15.33 4.14 -11.21
C LYS A 69 14.34 3.68 -10.15
N ASN A 70 13.05 3.78 -10.47
CA ASN A 70 12.02 3.26 -9.57
C ASN A 70 12.21 1.75 -9.37
N PRO A 71 12.38 1.26 -8.12
CA PRO A 71 12.61 -0.16 -7.86
C PRO A 71 11.38 -1.05 -8.10
N TYR A 72 10.21 -0.45 -8.31
CA TYR A 72 8.99 -1.12 -8.75
C TYR A 72 8.29 -0.25 -9.81
N ASN A 73 8.29 -0.69 -11.07
CA ASN A 73 7.76 0.08 -12.20
C ASN A 73 6.49 -0.52 -12.81
N LYS A 74 5.87 -1.46 -12.10
CA LYS A 74 4.62 -2.13 -12.48
C LYS A 74 3.43 -1.57 -11.72
N THR A 75 2.26 -2.12 -12.00
CA THR A 75 0.99 -1.65 -11.44
C THR A 75 0.40 -2.69 -10.50
N ILE A 76 0.02 -2.28 -9.30
CA ILE A 76 -0.82 -3.06 -8.37
C ILE A 76 -2.25 -2.55 -8.54
N SER A 77 -3.20 -3.40 -8.92
CA SER A 77 -4.62 -3.04 -9.09
C SER A 77 -5.49 -3.78 -8.08
N LEU A 78 -6.07 -3.04 -7.13
CA LEU A 78 -6.80 -3.61 -6.01
C LEU A 78 -8.25 -3.18 -6.05
N THR A 79 -9.17 -4.15 -6.06
CA THR A 79 -10.61 -3.89 -5.92
C THR A 79 -11.08 -4.31 -4.54
N PHE A 80 -11.78 -3.42 -3.86
CA PHE A 80 -12.40 -3.66 -2.56
C PHE A 80 -13.91 -3.65 -2.69
N LYS A 81 -14.61 -4.56 -2.01
CA LYS A 81 -16.08 -4.63 -1.98
C LYS A 81 -16.54 -4.53 -0.52
N GLY A 82 -17.47 -3.61 -0.23
CA GLY A 82 -18.02 -3.41 1.12
C GLY A 82 -17.96 -1.96 1.62
N SER A 83 -17.76 -1.78 2.92
CA SER A 83 -17.77 -0.47 3.59
C SER A 83 -16.39 -0.22 4.19
N ALA A 84 -15.61 0.70 3.61
CA ALA A 84 -14.25 0.94 4.03
C ALA A 84 -14.17 1.79 5.31
N GLY A 85 -13.32 1.37 6.24
CA GLY A 85 -13.06 2.13 7.47
C GLY A 85 -12.41 3.49 7.21
N GLN A 86 -12.27 4.28 8.29
CA GLN A 86 -11.62 5.59 8.22
C GLN A 86 -10.21 5.48 7.63
N SER A 87 -9.82 6.49 6.84
CA SER A 87 -8.49 6.59 6.22
C SER A 87 -8.17 5.49 5.20
N PHE A 88 -9.17 4.96 4.50
CA PHE A 88 -8.96 4.08 3.35
C PHE A 88 -8.01 4.72 2.33
N GLY A 89 -6.94 4.02 1.93
CA GLY A 89 -6.00 4.51 0.93
C GLY A 89 -5.09 5.65 1.40
N VAL A 90 -4.93 5.86 2.71
CA VAL A 90 -4.08 6.92 3.28
C VAL A 90 -2.61 6.77 2.86
N PHE A 91 -1.96 7.90 2.52
CA PHE A 91 -0.56 7.94 2.05
C PHE A 91 -0.28 7.16 0.75
N GLN A 92 -1.25 7.11 -0.16
CA GLN A 92 -1.09 6.40 -1.43
C GLN A 92 0.19 6.83 -2.18
N VAL A 93 0.89 5.83 -2.73
CA VAL A 93 2.04 6.02 -3.62
C VAL A 93 1.67 5.70 -5.07
N GLY A 94 2.47 6.22 -6.01
CA GLY A 94 2.30 5.92 -7.44
C GLY A 94 2.48 4.43 -7.76
N GLY A 95 1.83 3.97 -8.83
CA GLY A 95 1.89 2.56 -9.26
C GLY A 95 0.86 1.64 -8.58
N VAL A 96 -0.08 2.20 -7.80
CA VAL A 96 -1.18 1.44 -7.21
C VAL A 96 -2.52 2.06 -7.60
N ASN A 97 -3.38 1.25 -8.22
CA ASN A 97 -4.74 1.59 -8.58
C ASN A 97 -5.71 0.98 -7.58
N LEU A 98 -6.55 1.82 -6.97
CA LEU A 98 -7.56 1.39 -6.02
C LEU A 98 -8.95 1.57 -6.62
N ARG A 99 -9.80 0.55 -6.47
CA ARG A 99 -11.22 0.62 -6.77
C ARG A 99 -12.00 0.16 -5.55
N LEU A 100 -12.96 0.95 -5.10
CA LEU A 100 -13.89 0.58 -4.05
C LEU A 100 -15.30 0.47 -4.64
N ILE A 101 -15.94 -0.69 -4.47
CA ILE A 101 -17.32 -0.95 -4.83
C ILE A 101 -18.11 -0.98 -3.52
N GLY A 102 -18.71 0.15 -3.18
CA GLY A 102 -19.45 0.36 -1.93
C GLY A 102 -19.26 1.76 -1.40
N GLU A 103 -18.96 1.90 -0.11
CA GLU A 103 -18.86 3.19 0.59
C GLU A 103 -17.57 3.26 1.43
N ALA A 104 -17.15 4.47 1.82
CA ALA A 104 -16.01 4.70 2.69
C ALA A 104 -16.33 5.77 3.74
N ASN A 105 -15.78 5.57 4.95
CA ASN A 105 -15.82 6.56 6.02
C ASN A 105 -14.78 7.69 5.81
N ASP A 106 -14.68 8.59 6.77
CA ASP A 106 -13.88 9.82 6.69
C ASP A 106 -12.40 9.62 6.31
N SER A 107 -11.81 10.68 5.75
CA SER A 107 -10.37 10.79 5.44
C SER A 107 -9.87 9.85 4.34
N VAL A 108 -10.74 9.49 3.38
CA VAL A 108 -10.36 8.76 2.16
C VAL A 108 -9.14 9.41 1.50
N CYS A 109 -8.12 8.60 1.21
CA CYS A 109 -6.93 9.03 0.49
C CYS A 109 -6.22 10.25 1.11
N LYS A 110 -6.30 10.41 2.44
CA LYS A 110 -5.61 11.52 3.12
C LYS A 110 -4.11 11.50 2.79
N SER A 111 -3.58 12.67 2.41
CA SER A 111 -2.16 12.86 2.04
C SER A 111 -1.70 12.07 0.81
N MET A 112 -2.59 11.89 -0.18
CA MET A 112 -2.29 11.41 -1.54
C MET A 112 -1.65 12.49 -2.40
#